data_AF-A0A073B0T9-F1
#
_entry.id   AF-A0A073B0T9-F1
#
_cell.length_a   1.000
_cell.length_b   1.000
_cell.length_c   1.000
_cell.angle_alpha   90.00
_cell.angle_beta   90.00
_cell.angle_gamma   90.00
#
_symmetry.space_group_name_H-M   'P 1'
#
loop_
_entity.id
_entity.type
_entity.pdbx_description
1 polymer ?
#
loop_
_entity_poly.entity_id
_entity_poly.type
_entity_poly.pdbx_seq_one_letter_code
_entity_poly.pdbx_strand_id
1 'polypeptide(L)'
;MAEEERSGTPQDLAGRPAPNQVFGEPVRQGDTVLVPVAKTRFGRIGGDRGVGVVGKPVGAFSVSADGKVAWHPAVSVNRIVLGGQIALAVALVAFAVAFRRRR
;
A
#
# COMPACT_ATOMS: atom_id res chain seq x y z
N MET A 1 39.20 22.31 13.94
CA MET A 1 38.00 21.73 14.56
C MET A 1 37.05 21.49 13.40
N ALA A 2 37.07 20.26 12.90
CA ALA A 2 36.51 19.90 11.60
C ALA A 2 34.99 19.74 11.71
N GLU A 3 34.24 20.54 10.96
CA GLU A 3 32.86 20.21 10.59
C GLU A 3 32.94 19.10 9.55
N GLU A 4 32.70 17.89 10.05
CA GLU A 4 32.58 16.66 9.30
C GLU A 4 31.47 16.79 8.28
N GLU A 5 31.89 17.02 7.03
CA GLU A 5 31.09 16.96 5.82
C GLU A 5 30.40 15.59 5.77
N ARG A 6 29.14 15.54 6.23
CA ARG A 6 28.26 14.37 6.15
C ARG A 6 27.88 14.13 4.69
N SER A 7 28.85 13.63 3.93
CA SER A 7 28.72 13.13 2.57
C SER A 7 28.00 11.78 2.60
N GLY A 8 26.69 11.82 2.85
CA GLY A 8 25.82 10.71 2.48
C GLY A 8 25.94 10.55 0.96
N THR A 9 26.49 9.43 0.51
CA THR A 9 26.66 9.21 -0.93
C THR A 9 25.26 9.07 -1.55
N PRO A 10 25.03 9.42 -2.83
CA PRO A 10 23.76 9.12 -3.51
C PRO A 10 23.36 7.64 -3.43
N GLN A 11 24.35 6.77 -3.17
CA GLN A 11 24.25 5.33 -2.94
C GLN A 11 23.63 4.98 -1.57
N ASP A 12 23.76 5.85 -0.56
CA ASP A 12 23.10 5.70 0.76
C ASP A 12 21.59 5.93 0.68
N LEU A 13 21.12 6.71 -0.31
CA LEU A 13 19.71 6.99 -0.52
C LEU A 13 19.02 5.97 -1.45
N ALA A 14 19.78 5.31 -2.33
CA ALA A 14 19.24 4.38 -3.33
C ALA A 14 19.00 2.95 -2.80
N GLY A 15 19.57 2.58 -1.64
CA GLY A 15 19.62 1.19 -1.18
C GLY A 15 18.67 0.81 -0.04
N ARG A 16 17.90 1.74 0.52
CA ARG A 16 17.00 1.44 1.64
C ARG A 16 15.55 1.41 1.15
N PRO A 17 14.97 0.23 0.84
CA PRO A 17 13.53 0.09 1.04
C PRO A 17 13.19 0.67 2.41
N ALA A 18 12.09 1.40 2.52
CA ALA A 18 11.63 1.88 3.83
C ALA A 18 11.75 0.70 4.81
N PRO A 19 12.25 0.89 6.05
CA PRO A 19 12.72 -0.19 6.94
C PRO A 19 11.68 -1.28 7.28
N ASN A 20 10.47 -1.13 6.74
CA ASN A 20 9.31 -1.97 6.84
C ASN A 20 8.72 -2.36 5.48
N GLN A 21 9.51 -2.42 4.40
CA GLN A 21 9.04 -2.78 3.06
C GLN A 21 9.85 -3.95 2.50
N VAL A 22 9.15 -4.94 1.97
CA VAL A 22 9.73 -6.13 1.34
C VAL A 22 9.23 -6.24 -0.09
N PHE A 23 10.11 -6.67 -0.98
CA PHE A 23 9.77 -7.02 -2.35
C PHE A 23 9.54 -8.54 -2.43
N GLY A 24 8.47 -8.94 -3.10
CA GLY A 24 8.19 -10.34 -3.39
C GLY A 24 9.00 -10.86 -4.57
N GLU A 25 8.92 -12.16 -4.81
CA GLU A 25 9.50 -12.78 -6.00
C GLU A 25 8.92 -12.15 -7.28
N PRO A 26 9.76 -11.68 -8.22
CA PRO A 26 9.26 -11.14 -9.48
C PRO A 26 8.51 -12.21 -10.27
N VAL A 27 7.28 -11.87 -10.70
CA VAL A 27 6.44 -12.75 -11.50
C VAL A 27 6.35 -12.20 -12.91
N ARG A 28 6.64 -13.04 -13.91
CA ARG A 28 6.56 -12.64 -15.32
C ARG A 28 5.15 -12.87 -15.86
N GLN A 29 4.59 -11.84 -16.48
CA GLN A 29 3.30 -11.90 -17.16
C GLN A 29 3.47 -11.30 -18.56
N GLY A 30 3.62 -12.18 -19.56
CA GLY A 30 3.97 -11.78 -20.94
C GLY A 30 5.29 -11.00 -20.96
N ASP A 31 5.26 -9.83 -21.59
CA ASP A 31 6.41 -8.92 -21.71
C ASP A 31 6.57 -7.97 -20.51
N THR A 32 5.84 -8.21 -19.42
CA THR A 32 5.89 -7.40 -18.20
C THR A 32 6.36 -8.24 -17.02
N VAL A 33 7.26 -7.70 -16.22
CA VAL A 33 7.68 -8.26 -14.93
C VAL A 33 6.96 -7.50 -13.83
N LEU A 34 6.19 -8.21 -13.02
CA LEU A 34 5.55 -7.68 -11.82
C LEU A 34 6.44 -7.92 -10.61
N VAL A 35 6.75 -6.87 -9.87
CA VAL A 35 7.51 -6.90 -8.62
C VAL A 35 6.56 -6.56 -7.48
N PRO A 36 6.06 -7.56 -6.72
CA PRO A 36 5.14 -7.32 -5.61
C PRO A 36 5.82 -6.57 -4.47
N VAL A 37 5.06 -5.75 -3.76
CA VAL A 37 5.54 -4.98 -2.61
C VAL A 37 4.61 -5.15 -1.43
N ALA A 38 5.18 -5.51 -0.29
CA ALA A 38 4.46 -5.55 0.98
C ALA A 38 5.13 -4.64 2.02
N LYS A 39 4.31 -4.05 2.89
CA LYS A 39 4.77 -3.43 4.13
C LYS A 39 4.71 -4.43 5.26
N THR A 40 5.81 -4.58 5.97
CA THR A 40 5.97 -5.51 7.06
C THR A 40 5.77 -4.78 8.38
N ARG A 41 5.05 -5.36 9.32
CA ARG A 41 5.03 -4.90 10.71
C ARG A 41 5.53 -6.02 11.61
N PHE A 42 6.48 -5.67 12.47
CA PHE A 42 6.96 -6.51 13.55
C PHE A 42 6.11 -6.24 14.77
N GLY A 43 5.63 -7.29 15.43
CA GLY A 43 4.83 -7.16 16.64
C GLY A 43 4.88 -8.42 17.48
N ARG A 44 4.46 -8.32 18.74
CA ARG A 44 4.30 -9.51 19.58
C ARG A 44 3.00 -10.23 19.22
N ILE A 45 3.08 -11.53 18.95
CA ILE A 45 1.90 -12.40 18.78
C ILE A 45 1.71 -13.16 20.10
N GLY A 46 0.47 -13.24 20.58
CA GLY A 46 0.05 -13.57 21.95
C GLY A 46 0.89 -14.61 22.71
N GLY A 47 1.12 -14.31 24.00
CA GLY A 47 1.97 -15.08 24.92
C GLY A 47 3.38 -14.50 24.99
N ASP A 48 4.01 -14.52 26.16
CA ASP A 48 5.15 -13.65 26.48
C ASP A 48 6.44 -13.82 25.64
N ARG A 49 6.43 -14.73 24.66
CA ARG A 49 7.60 -15.16 23.89
C ARG A 49 7.45 -15.11 22.37
N GLY A 50 6.33 -14.65 21.80
CA GLY A 50 6.12 -14.65 20.34
C GLY A 50 6.47 -13.31 19.67
N VAL A 51 7.45 -13.28 18.78
CA VAL A 51 7.63 -12.19 17.79
C VAL A 51 7.06 -12.67 16.46
N GLY A 52 6.11 -11.92 15.89
CA GLY A 52 5.51 -12.21 14.61
C GLY A 52 5.69 -11.10 13.60
N VAL A 53 5.63 -11.51 12.34
CA VAL A 53 5.82 -10.64 11.18
C VAL A 53 4.53 -10.68 10.37
N VAL A 54 3.87 -9.52 10.24
CA VAL A 54 2.67 -9.40 9.38
C VAL A 54 3.04 -8.58 8.15
N GLY A 55 3.01 -9.23 6.98
CA GLY A 55 3.14 -8.57 5.69
C GLY A 55 1.78 -8.08 5.19
N LYS A 56 1.62 -6.77 5.00
CA LYS A 56 0.46 -6.18 4.33
C LYS A 56 0.85 -5.81 2.90
N PRO A 57 0.26 -6.42 1.86
CA PRO A 57 0.51 -6.02 0.49
C PRO A 57 0.12 -4.56 0.29
N VAL A 58 1.00 -3.78 -0.34
CA VAL A 58 0.78 -2.35 -0.61
C VAL A 58 0.69 -2.02 -2.08
N GLY A 59 1.19 -2.91 -2.95
CA GLY A 59 1.07 -2.77 -4.39
C GLY A 59 2.08 -3.64 -5.13
N ALA A 60 2.29 -3.33 -6.41
CA ALA A 60 3.30 -3.94 -7.24
C ALA A 60 3.84 -2.91 -8.24
N PHE A 61 5.12 -3.04 -8.60
CA PHE A 61 5.66 -2.38 -9.77
C PHE A 61 5.48 -3.29 -10.99
N SER A 62 5.06 -2.71 -12.10
CA SER A 62 5.10 -3.35 -13.42
C SER A 62 6.28 -2.77 -14.19
N VAL A 63 7.14 -3.65 -14.70
CA VAL A 63 8.29 -3.30 -15.53
C VAL A 63 8.07 -3.91 -16.90
N SER A 64 7.81 -3.06 -17.88
CA SER A 64 7.61 -3.47 -19.27
C SER A 64 8.96 -3.77 -19.94
N ALA A 65 8.96 -4.60 -20.98
CA ALA A 65 10.17 -4.94 -21.73
C ALA A 65 10.88 -3.71 -22.37
N ASP A 66 10.15 -2.63 -22.61
CA ASP A 66 10.68 -1.34 -23.09
C ASP A 66 11.29 -0.47 -21.97
N GLY A 67 11.37 -0.99 -20.75
CA GLY A 67 11.93 -0.30 -19.58
C GLY A 67 10.95 0.62 -18.85
N LYS A 68 9.67 0.71 -19.27
CA LYS A 68 8.68 1.52 -18.56
C LYS A 68 8.30 0.89 -17.23
N VAL A 69 8.30 1.71 -16.17
CA VAL A 69 7.92 1.30 -14.82
C VAL A 69 6.64 2.02 -14.41
N ALA A 70 5.62 1.26 -13.98
CA ALA A 70 4.38 1.81 -13.43
C ALA A 70 4.05 1.17 -12.08
N TRP A 71 3.56 2.00 -11.14
CA TRP A 71 3.13 1.58 -9.81
C TRP A 71 1.63 1.25 -9.78
N HIS A 72 1.30 0.09 -9.21
CA HIS A 72 -0.08 -0.38 -9.03
C HIS A 72 -0.36 -0.55 -7.52
N PRO A 73 -1.14 0.34 -6.89
CA PRO A 73 -1.43 0.22 -5.48
C PRO A 73 -2.36 -0.97 -5.18
N ALA A 74 -2.18 -1.61 -4.02
CA ALA A 74 -3.09 -2.65 -3.55
C ALA A 74 -4.40 -2.02 -3.08
N VAL A 75 -5.46 -2.21 -3.88
CA VAL A 75 -6.81 -1.71 -3.58
C VAL A 75 -7.64 -2.81 -2.94
N SER A 76 -8.35 -2.49 -1.85
CA SER A 76 -9.27 -3.43 -1.19
C SER A 76 -10.69 -3.26 -1.72
N VAL A 77 -11.17 -4.27 -2.45
CA VAL A 77 -12.55 -4.31 -2.96
C VAL A 77 -13.57 -4.20 -1.82
N ASN A 78 -13.33 -4.90 -0.71
CA ASN A 78 -14.20 -4.83 0.48
C ASN A 78 -14.35 -3.39 1.00
N ARG A 79 -13.25 -2.62 1.00
CA ARG A 79 -13.28 -1.23 1.46
C ARG A 79 -14.02 -0.31 0.49
N ILE A 80 -13.93 -0.56 -0.81
CA ILE A 80 -14.72 0.14 -1.82
C ILE A 80 -16.21 -0.15 -1.65
N VAL A 81 -16.57 -1.42 -1.51
CA VAL A 81 -17.97 -1.83 -1.32
C VAL A 81 -18.55 -1.20 -0.06
N LEU A 82 -17.82 -1.25 1.05
CA LEU A 82 -18.25 -0.62 2.31
C LEU A 82 -18.46 0.90 2.14
N GLY A 83 -17.53 1.59 1.47
CA GLY A 83 -17.66 3.01 1.16
C GLY A 83 -18.89 3.32 0.31
N GLY A 84 -19.15 2.50 -0.72
CA GLY A 84 -20.33 2.61 -1.57
C GLY A 84 -21.65 2.37 -0.81
N GLN A 85 -21.70 1.38 0.07
CA GLN A 85 -22.87 1.11 0.92
C GLN A 85 -23.16 2.28 1.86
N ILE A 86 -22.13 2.85 2.50
CA ILE A 86 -22.28 4.03 3.37
C ILE A 86 -22.78 5.22 2.56
N ALA A 87 -22.17 5.51 1.41
CA ALA A 87 -22.58 6.61 0.54
C ALA A 87 -24.03 6.47 0.08
N LEU A 88 -24.45 5.27 -0.32
CA LEU A 88 -25.83 4.97 -0.72
C LEU A 88 -26.81 5.15 0.45
N ALA A 89 -26.48 4.65 1.64
CA ALA A 89 -27.33 4.82 2.83
C ALA A 89 -27.53 6.30 3.17
N VAL A 90 -26.45 7.10 3.14
CA VAL A 90 -26.52 8.55 3.37
C VAL A 90 -27.39 9.24 2.31
N ALA A 91 -27.23 8.88 1.04
CA ALA A 91 -28.03 9.43 -0.06
C ALA A 91 -29.53 9.11 0.11
N LEU A 92 -29.86 7.86 0.47
CA LEU A 92 -31.25 7.44 0.72
C LEU A 92 -31.87 8.18 1.89
N VAL A 93 -31.13 8.36 3.00
CA VAL A 93 -31.61 9.14 4.15
C VAL A 93 -31.83 10.61 3.77
N ALA A 94 -30.87 11.23 3.08
CA ALA A 94 -30.99 12.61 2.61
C ALA A 94 -32.21 12.79 1.69
N PHE A 95 -32.40 11.85 0.76
CA PHE A 95 -33.56 11.81 -0.13
C PHE A 95 -34.87 11.68 0.65
N ALA A 96 -34.97 10.72 1.57
CA ALA A 96 -36.16 10.51 2.39
C ALA A 96 -36.51 11.76 3.21
N VAL A 97 -35.52 12.43 3.80
CA VAL A 97 -35.72 13.69 4.55
C VAL A 97 -36.19 14.82 3.63
N ALA A 98 -35.58 14.97 2.46
CA ALA A 98 -35.98 16.00 1.49
C ALA A 98 -37.41 15.80 1.01
N PHE A 99 -37.82 14.55 0.75
CA PHE A 99 -39.19 14.22 0.37
C PHE A 99 -40.18 14.44 1.51
N ARG A 100 -39.81 14.12 2.75
CA ARG A 100 -40.67 14.34 3.92
C ARG A 100 -40.86 15.82 4.24
N ARG A 101 -39.90 16.69 3.92
CA ARG A 101 -40.02 18.15 4.07
C ARG A 101 -40.91 18.81 3.01
N ARG A 102 -41.17 18.14 1.89
CA ARG A 102 -42.01 18.66 0.80
C ARG A 102 -43.49 18.24 0.90
N ARG A 103 -43.83 17.36 1.84
CA ARG A 103 -45.21 17.03 2.21
C ARG A 103 -45.58 17.78 3.47
#